data_AF-A0A963AHA0-F1
#
_entry.id   AF-A0A963AHA0-F1
#
_cell.length_a   1.000
_cell.length_b   1.000
_cell.length_c   1.000
_cell.angle_alpha   90.00
_cell.angle_beta   90.00
_cell.angle_gamma   90.00
#
_symmetry.space_group_name_H-M   'P 1'
#
loop_
_entity.id
_entity.type
_entity.pdbx_description
1 polymer ?
#
loop_
_entity_poly.entity_id
_entity_poly.type
_entity_poly.pdbx_seq_one_letter_code
_entity_poly.pdbx_strand_id
1 'polypeptide(L)' 'MTRIRFRISLSSEAFLNYYQGVARAVIVSAEDGRKVQLPAARLRPFLLRDGIHGRFEILLSPENRLVDIRRISE' A
#
# COMPACT_ATOMS: atom_id res chain seq x y z
N MET A 1 -1.86 -9.01 -16.98
CA MET A 1 -2.03 -7.90 -16.01
C MET A 1 -2.91 -8.39 -14.88
N THR A 2 -2.47 -8.23 -13.63
CA THR A 2 -3.16 -8.78 -12.46
C THR A 2 -3.59 -7.65 -11.53
N ARG A 3 -4.84 -7.66 -11.06
CA ARG A 3 -5.34 -6.70 -10.07
C ARG A 3 -5.39 -7.36 -8.69
N ILE A 4 -4.93 -6.63 -7.68
CA ILE A 4 -4.97 -7.10 -6.29
C ILE A 4 -5.58 -6.01 -5.42
N ARG A 5 -6.48 -6.40 -4.52
CA ARG A 5 -7.15 -5.49 -3.59
C ARG A 5 -6.79 -5.81 -2.16
N PHE A 6 -6.64 -4.77 -1.36
CA PHE A 6 -6.32 -4.88 0.08
C PHE A 6 -6.82 -3.64 0.82
N ARG A 7 -6.94 -3.77 2.13
CA ARG A 7 -7.18 -2.65 3.04
C ARG A 7 -5.89 -2.24 3.73
N ILE A 8 -5.73 -0.94 3.91
CA ILE A 8 -4.70 -0.38 4.79
C ILE A 8 -5.42 0.32 5.93
N SER A 9 -4.86 0.18 7.13
CA SER A 9 -5.18 1.03 8.28
C SER A 9 -3.86 1.24 9.04
N LEU A 10 -3.19 2.34 8.73
CA LEU A 10 -1.91 2.74 9.32
C LEU A 10 -2.09 4.14 9.87
N SER A 11 -1.73 4.36 11.14
CA SER A 11 -1.72 5.70 11.72
C SER A 11 -0.59 6.55 11.14
N SER A 12 -0.72 7.88 11.21
CA SER A 12 0.34 8.81 10.81
C SER A 12 1.65 8.57 11.54
N GLU A 13 1.60 8.22 12.84
CA GLU A 13 2.79 7.92 13.65
C GLU A 13 3.49 6.64 13.19
N ALA A 14 2.70 5.59 12.92
CA ALA A 14 3.22 4.35 12.35
C ALA A 14 3.85 4.64 10.98
N PHE A 15 3.23 5.50 10.17
CA PHE A 15 3.74 5.94 8.87
C PHE A 15 4.98 6.84 8.97
N LEU A 16 5.13 7.63 10.03
CA LEU A 16 6.28 8.51 10.26
C LEU A 16 7.57 7.70 10.46
N ASN A 17 7.48 6.56 11.14
CA ASN A 17 8.61 5.62 11.29
C ASN A 17 9.05 5.03 9.94
N TYR A 18 8.15 4.88 8.95
CA TYR A 18 8.54 4.52 7.58
C TYR A 18 9.34 5.64 6.89
N TYR A 19 9.08 6.89 7.25
CA TYR A 19 9.72 8.08 6.67
C TYR A 19 11.15 8.34 7.19
N GLN A 20 11.50 7.82 8.37
CA GLN A 20 12.85 7.94 8.94
C GLN A 20 13.89 7.03 8.26
N GLY A 21 13.55 6.39 7.14
CA GLY A 21 14.48 5.57 6.34
C GLY A 21 14.64 4.13 6.82
N VAL A 22 13.87 3.71 7.83
CA VAL A 22 14.01 2.38 8.46
C VAL A 22 13.29 1.29 7.66
N ALA A 23 12.14 1.59 7.06
CA ALA A 23 11.32 0.59 6.37
C ALA A 23 11.09 0.94 4.89
N ARG A 24 11.69 0.13 3.99
CA ARG A 24 11.63 0.34 2.52
C ARG A 24 10.33 -0.17 1.89
N ALA A 25 9.59 -1.03 2.58
CA ALA A 25 8.40 -1.68 2.07
C ALA A 25 7.32 -1.89 3.15
N VAL A 26 6.07 -1.94 2.71
CA VAL A 26 4.90 -2.32 3.50
C VAL A 26 4.42 -3.68 3.00
N ILE A 27 4.16 -4.61 3.92
CA ILE A 27 3.52 -5.88 3.60
C ILE A 27 2.05 -5.76 3.98
N VAL A 28 1.16 -6.01 3.02
CA VAL A 28 -0.28 -6.03 3.21
C VAL A 28 -0.83 -7.41 2.90
N SER A 29 -1.91 -7.76 3.57
CA SER A 29 -2.68 -8.95 3.23
C SER A 29 -3.77 -8.56 2.24
N ALA A 30 -3.74 -9.17 1.06
CA ALA A 30 -4.76 -9.03 0.04
C ALA A 30 -6.03 -9.76 0.43
N GLU A 31 -7.15 -9.28 -0.10
CA GLU A 31 -8.48 -9.86 0.11
C GLU A 31 -8.59 -11.28 -0.48
N ASP A 32 -7.73 -11.62 -1.43
CA ASP A 32 -7.62 -12.95 -2.01
C ASP A 32 -6.65 -13.88 -1.25
N GLY A 33 -6.17 -13.45 -0.08
CA GLY A 33 -5.30 -14.23 0.80
C GLY A 33 -3.80 -14.12 0.49
N ARG A 34 -3.40 -13.44 -0.59
CA ARG A 34 -1.98 -13.22 -0.89
C ARG A 34 -1.36 -12.19 0.05
N LYS A 35 -0.07 -12.34 0.36
CA LYS A 35 0.72 -11.25 0.93
C LYS A 35 1.38 -10.46 -0.18
N VAL A 36 1.23 -9.14 -0.15
CA VAL A 36 1.79 -8.24 -1.15
C VAL A 36 2.76 -7.29 -0.47
N GLN A 37 3.97 -7.21 -1.00
CA GLN A 37 4.96 -6.23 -0.58
C GLN A 37 4.93 -5.05 -1.55
N LEU A 38 4.71 -3.84 -1.03
CA LEU A 38 4.72 -2.60 -1.79
C LEU A 38 5.85 -1.70 -1.29
N PRO A 39 6.55 -0.96 -2.17
CA PRO A 39 7.44 0.11 -1.72
C PRO A 39 6.64 1.14 -0.93
N ALA A 40 7.08 1.47 0.29
CA ALA A 40 6.36 2.40 1.17
C ALA A 40 6.15 3.78 0.52
N ALA A 41 7.11 4.21 -0.31
CA ALA A 41 7.04 5.45 -1.07
C ALA A 41 5.80 5.55 -1.99
N ARG A 42 5.24 4.42 -2.45
CA ARG A 42 4.03 4.40 -3.28
C ARG A 42 2.77 4.73 -2.50
N LEU A 43 2.81 4.65 -1.16
CA LEU A 43 1.70 5.00 -0.29
C LEU A 43 1.69 6.49 0.11
N ARG A 44 2.80 7.22 -0.10
CA ARG A 44 2.94 8.64 0.25
C ARG A 44 1.80 9.54 -0.27
N PRO A 45 1.32 9.41 -1.52
CA PRO A 45 0.24 10.25 -2.03
C PRO A 45 -1.10 10.06 -1.31
N PHE A 46 -1.24 8.99 -0.53
CA PHE A 46 -2.46 8.63 0.20
C PHE A 46 -2.37 8.91 1.70
N LEU A 47 -1.34 9.62 2.15
CA LEU A 47 -1.19 10.03 3.55
C LEU A 47 -2.16 11.18 3.87
N LEU A 48 -3.07 10.91 4.81
CA LEU A 48 -3.96 11.89 5.43
C LEU A 48 -3.42 12.29 6.82
N ARG A 49 -4.10 13.23 7.49
CA ARG A 49 -3.66 13.75 8.80
C ARG A 49 -3.58 12.67 9.87
N ASP A 50 -4.53 11.75 9.86
CA ASP A 50 -4.69 10.62 10.78
C ASP A 50 -4.05 9.32 10.27
N GLY A 51 -3.57 9.30 9.03
CA GLY A 51 -2.72 8.24 8.50
C GLY A 51 -3.12 7.79 7.10
N ILE A 52 -2.94 6.50 6.83
CA ILE A 52 -3.35 5.88 5.57
C ILE A 52 -4.44 4.86 5.89
N HIS A 53 -5.62 5.11 5.38
CA HIS A 53 -6.77 4.22 5.53
C HIS A 53 -7.52 4.13 4.21
N GLY A 54 -8.29 3.05 4.11
CA GLY A 54 -9.14 2.77 2.96
C GLY A 54 -8.76 1.48 2.24
N ARG A 55 -9.49 1.24 1.16
CA ARG A 55 -9.30 0.11 0.27
C ARG A 55 -8.50 0.55 -0.94
N PHE A 56 -7.51 -0.25 -1.30
CA PHE A 56 -6.58 0.01 -2.38
C PHE A 56 -6.65 -1.10 -3.42
N GLU A 57 -6.37 -0.73 -4.66
CA GLU A 57 -6.14 -1.66 -5.75
C GLU A 57 -4.76 -1.38 -6.36
N ILE A 58 -4.00 -2.43 -6.59
CA ILE A 58 -2.76 -2.37 -7.37
C ILE A 58 -2.92 -3.10 -8.69
N LEU A 59 -2.18 -2.61 -9.69
CA LEU A 59 -2.01 -3.27 -10.96
C LEU A 59 -0.59 -3.83 -11.04
N LEU A 60 -0.49 -5.12 -11.32
CA LEU A 60 0.78 -5.81 -11.56
C LEU A 60 0.93 -6.15 -13.05
N SER A 61 2.15 -5.98 -13.55
CA SER A 61 2.57 -6.49 -14.86
C SER A 61 2.59 -8.03 -14.86
N PRO A 62 2.66 -8.67 -16.04
CA PRO A 62 2.86 -10.12 -16.15
C PRO A 62 4.10 -10.64 -15.39
N GLU A 63 5.12 -9.80 -15.23
CA GLU A 63 6.36 -10.08 -14.49
C GLU A 63 6.25 -9.75 -12.98
N ASN A 64 5.03 -9.63 -12.46
CA ASN A 64 4.73 -9.27 -11.07
C ASN A 64 5.31 -7.92 -10.60
N ARG A 65 5.58 -6.98 -11.53
CA ARG A 65 6.04 -5.63 -11.17
C ARG A 65 4.85 -4.71 -10.90
N LEU A 66 4.95 -3.88 -9.87
CA LEU A 66 3.94 -2.86 -9.58
C LEU A 66 3.90 -1.81 -10.70
N VAL A 67 2.78 -1.73 -11.40
CA VAL A 67 2.50 -0.74 -12.46
C VAL A 67 1.78 0.45 -11.88
N ASP A 68 0.73 0.21 -11.10
CA ASP A 68 -0.12 1.28 -10.56
C ASP A 68 -0.68 0.95 -9.17
N ILE A 69 -1.04 2.00 -8.43
CA ILE A 69 -1.74 1.92 -7.14
C ILE A 69 -2.77 3.04 -7.04
N ARG A 70 -3.96 2.71 -6.56
CA ARG A 70 -5.05 3.67 -6.34
C ARG A 70 -5.88 3.32 -5.12
N ARG A 71 -6.38 4.35 -4.43
CA ARG A 71 -7.45 4.20 -3.44
C ARG A 71 -8.78 4.05 -4.19
N ILE A 72 -9.58 3.06 -3.81
CA ILE A 72 -10.89 2.75 -4.44
C ILE A 72 -12.08 2.99 -3.51
N SER A 73 -11.86 3.02 -2.20
CA SER A 73 -12.83 3.48 -1.20
C SER A 73 -12.11 3.93 0.08
N GLU A 74 -12.82 4.71 0.90
CA GLU A 74 -12.49 4.90 2.32
C GLU A 74 -12.77 3.62 3.14
#